data_AF-S8DNH7-F1
#
_entry.id   AF-S8DNH7-F1
#
_cell.length_a   1.000
_cell.length_b   1.000
_cell.length_c   1.000
_cell.angle_alpha   90.00
_cell.angle_beta   90.00
_cell.angle_gamma   90.00
#
_symmetry.space_group_name_H-M   'P 1'
#
loop_
_entity.id
_entity.type
_entity.pdbx_description
1 polymer ?
#
loop_
_entity_poly.entity_id
_entity_poly.type
_entity_poly.pdbx_seq_one_letter_code
_entity_poly.pdbx_strand_id
1 'polypeptide(L)' 'GELTKEPRVRMRYNEHDLWRHVVLKHGYRLAGWPSSIPFMNLSSLKGGRRPIDELLQLWNNGTLTFVRVETLDERLA' A
#
# COMPACT_ATOMS: atom_id res chain seq x y z
N GLY A 1 9.06 9.05 -9.46
CA GLY A 1 10.03 8.02 -9.03
C GLY A 1 10.04 6.93 -10.07
N GLU A 2 11.21 6.34 -10.36
CA GLU A 2 11.47 5.50 -11.54
C GLU A 2 10.47 4.35 -11.82
N LEU A 3 9.72 3.90 -10.81
CA LEU A 3 8.68 2.88 -10.95
C LEU A 3 7.41 3.34 -11.71
N THR A 4 7.03 4.62 -11.65
CA THR A 4 5.76 5.09 -12.23
C THR A 4 5.91 5.89 -13.51
N LYS A 5 7.15 6.25 -13.90
CA LYS A 5 7.49 7.19 -15.00
C LYS A 5 6.80 8.56 -14.95
N GLU A 6 5.96 8.81 -13.93
CA GLU A 6 5.29 10.08 -13.68
C GLU A 6 5.86 10.71 -12.39
N PRO A 7 6.58 11.85 -12.49
CA PRO A 7 7.21 12.50 -11.34
C PRO A 7 6.21 13.10 -10.34
N ARG A 8 4.93 13.18 -10.70
CA ARG A 8 3.85 13.74 -9.87
C ARG A 8 2.97 12.67 -9.20
N VAL A 9 3.28 11.39 -9.35
CA VAL A 9 2.52 10.35 -8.66
C VAL A 9 2.73 10.51 -7.16
N ARG A 10 1.69 10.97 -6.48
CA ARG A 10 1.59 11.01 -5.03
C ARG A 10 0.84 9.77 -4.58
N MET A 11 1.44 9.01 -3.68
CA MET A 11 0.82 7.84 -3.08
C MET A 11 -0.38 8.30 -2.24
N ARG A 12 -1.58 7.84 -2.61
CA ARG A 12 -2.81 8.11 -1.84
C ARG A 12 -3.13 6.87 -1.03
N TYR A 13 -3.17 7.00 0.29
CA TYR A 13 -3.35 5.90 1.23
C TYR A 13 -4.81 5.67 1.64
N ASN A 14 -5.81 6.26 0.96
CA ASN A 14 -7.19 5.82 1.17
C ASN A 14 -7.43 4.54 0.36
N GLU A 15 -8.15 3.58 0.93
CA GLU A 15 -8.39 2.24 0.36
C GLU A 15 -8.84 2.30 -1.10
N HIS A 16 -9.79 3.19 -1.40
CA HIS A 16 -10.37 3.35 -2.72
C HIS A 16 -9.42 4.00 -3.75
N ASP A 17 -8.56 4.93 -3.35
CA ASP A 17 -7.60 5.62 -4.20
C ASP A 17 -6.31 4.81 -4.37
N LEU A 18 -5.86 4.09 -3.34
CA LEU A 18 -4.75 3.14 -3.47
C LEU A 18 -5.17 2.00 -4.39
N TRP A 19 -6.39 1.49 -4.22
CA TRP A 19 -7.00 0.54 -5.13
C TRP A 19 -7.09 1.06 -6.57
N ARG A 20 -7.71 2.24 -6.78
CA ARG A 20 -7.88 2.79 -8.14
C ARG A 20 -6.58 3.18 -8.82
N HIS A 21 -5.64 3.78 -8.09
CA HIS A 21 -4.45 4.37 -8.68
C HIS A 21 -3.20 3.48 -8.62
N VAL A 22 -3.17 2.46 -7.76
CA VAL A 22 -2.02 1.54 -7.65
C VAL A 22 -2.42 0.14 -8.14
N VAL A 23 -3.50 -0.44 -7.62
CA VAL A 23 -3.93 -1.80 -7.99
C VAL A 23 -4.52 -1.85 -9.40
N LEU A 24 -5.50 -0.99 -9.70
CA LEU A 24 -6.15 -0.95 -11.02
C LEU A 24 -5.26 -0.32 -12.09
N LYS A 25 -4.62 0.82 -11.82
CA LYS A 25 -3.82 1.56 -12.82
C LYS A 25 -2.46 0.91 -13.10
N HIS A 26 -1.79 0.36 -12.09
CA HIS A 26 -0.42 -0.16 -12.24
C HIS A 26 -0.30 -1.68 -12.05
N GLY A 27 -1.34 -2.36 -11.57
CA GLY A 27 -1.33 -3.81 -11.40
C GLY A 27 -0.43 -4.26 -10.26
N TYR A 28 -0.32 -3.48 -9.18
CA TYR A 28 0.42 -3.86 -7.97
C TYR A 28 -0.47 -3.77 -6.74
N ARG A 29 -0.42 -4.77 -5.86
CA ARG A 29 -1.04 -4.74 -4.53
C ARG A 29 0.02 -4.70 -3.46
N LEU A 30 -0.36 -4.21 -2.29
CA LEU A 30 0.52 -4.17 -1.13
C LEU A 30 0.32 -5.47 -0.33
N ALA A 31 1.31 -6.36 -0.34
CA ALA A 31 1.30 -7.63 0.38
C ALA A 31 2.00 -7.49 1.73
N GLY A 32 1.61 -8.34 2.69
CA GLY A 32 2.21 -8.36 4.04
C GLY A 32 1.76 -7.22 4.95
N TRP A 33 0.61 -6.61 4.66
CA TRP A 33 0.01 -5.64 5.58
C TRP A 33 -0.42 -6.34 6.88
N PRO A 34 -0.02 -5.82 8.06
CA PRO A 34 -0.31 -6.47 9.33
C PRO A 34 -1.80 -6.36 9.68
N SER A 35 -2.41 -7.46 10.12
CA SER A 35 -3.84 -7.51 10.48
C SER A 35 -4.20 -6.68 11.71
N SER A 36 -3.21 -6.33 12.54
CA SER A 36 -3.34 -5.45 13.70
C SER A 36 -3.55 -3.98 13.33
N ILE A 37 -3.21 -3.57 12.10
CA ILE A 37 -3.29 -2.18 11.64
C ILE A 37 -4.38 -2.08 10.58
N PRO A 38 -5.45 -1.29 10.80
CA PRO A 38 -6.50 -1.13 9.79
C PRO A 38 -5.92 -0.54 8.50
N PHE A 39 -6.33 -1.10 7.36
CA PHE A 39 -5.91 -0.62 6.05
C PHE A 39 -6.66 0.68 5.71
N MET A 40 -6.03 1.83 6.02
CA MET A 40 -6.65 3.13 5.82
C MET A 40 -5.60 4.22 5.62
N ASN A 41 -6.07 5.46 5.39
CA ASN A 41 -5.16 6.58 5.26
C ASN A 41 -4.32 6.73 6.55
N LEU A 42 -3.00 6.75 6.40
CA LEU A 42 -2.05 6.87 7.51
C LEU A 42 -2.31 8.11 8.37
N SER A 43 -2.82 9.21 7.78
CA SER A 43 -3.20 10.41 8.54
C SER A 43 -4.42 10.21 9.44
N SER A 44 -5.24 9.20 9.16
CA SER A 44 -6.43 8.83 9.91
C SER A 44 -6.18 7.66 10.88
N LEU A 45 -4.97 7.10 10.86
CA LEU A 45 -4.58 5.97 11.69
C LEU A 45 -4.45 6.40 13.15
N LYS A 46 -5.24 5.77 14.03
CA LYS A 46 -5.17 6.00 15.48
C LYS A 46 -4.04 5.17 16.09
N GLY A 47 -3.50 5.61 17.22
CA GLY A 47 -2.35 4.97 17.89
C GLY A 47 -1.03 5.72 17.74
N GLY A 48 -1.05 6.89 17.10
CA GLY A 48 0.10 7.79 17.00
C GLY A 48 1.22 7.20 16.15
N ARG A 49 2.46 7.33 16.62
CA ARG A 49 3.66 6.93 15.88
C ARG A 49 3.83 5.41 15.76
N ARG A 50 3.34 4.65 16.74
CA ARG A 50 3.60 3.20 16.86
C ARG A 50 3.18 2.39 15.62
N PRO A 51 1.95 2.54 15.07
CA PRO A 51 1.57 1.84 13.85
C PRO A 51 2.43 2.22 12.63
N ILE A 52 2.90 3.48 12.56
CA ILE A 52 3.75 3.95 11.47
C ILE A 52 5.14 3.33 11.56
N ASP A 53 5.73 3.28 12.77
CA ASP A 53 7.03 2.63 12.99
C ASP A 53 6.96 1.13 12.66
N GLU A 54 5.85 0.46 13.00
CA GLU A 54 5.62 -0.96 12.66
C GLU A 54 5.54 -1.18 11.14
N LEU A 55 4.75 -0.37 10.43
CA LEU A 55 4.68 -0.43 8.97
C LEU A 55 6.04 -0.15 8.32
N LEU A 56 6.79 0.80 8.84
CA LEU A 56 8.14 1.13 8.35
C LEU A 56 9.11 -0.04 8.58
N GLN A 57 9.04 -0.69 9.73
CA GLN A 57 9.87 -1.87 10.02
C GLN A 57 9.55 -3.02 9.07
N LEU A 58 8.27 -3.31 8.84
CA LEU A 58 7.82 -4.34 7.90
C LEU A 58 8.21 -4.00 6.45
N TRP A 59 8.22 -2.71 6.10
CA TRP A 59 8.70 -2.27 4.79
C TRP A 59 10.20 -2.53 4.64
N ASN A 60 10.98 -2.10 5.63
CA ASN A 60 12.44 -2.20 5.58
C ASN A 60 12.94 -3.65 5.60
N ASN A 61 12.21 -4.58 6.21
CA ASN A 61 12.55 -6.00 6.21
C ASN A 61 11.97 -6.77 5.00
N GLY A 62 11.23 -6.10 4.12
CA GLY A 62 10.64 -6.68 2.91
C GLY A 62 9.34 -7.46 3.13
N THR A 63 8.82 -7.53 4.35
CA THR A 63 7.52 -8.19 4.64
C THR A 63 6.38 -7.41 3.99
N LEU A 64 6.38 -6.08 4.18
CA LEU A 64 5.43 -5.17 3.54
C LEU A 64 6.02 -4.74 2.20
N THR A 65 5.46 -5.21 1.09
CA THR A 65 6.02 -4.98 -0.24
C THR A 65 4.96 -4.87 -1.33
N PHE A 66 5.30 -4.22 -2.44
CA PHE A 66 4.46 -4.23 -3.63
C PHE A 66 4.70 -5.50 -4.43
N VAL A 67 3.64 -6.28 -4.62
CA VAL A 67 3.64 -7.45 -5.49
C VAL A 67 2.80 -7.17 -6.72
N ARG A 68 3.28 -7.62 -7.88
CA ARG A 68 2.54 -7.53 -9.13
C ARG A 68 1.31 -8.43 -9.04
N VAL A 69 0.18 -7.93 -9.49
CA VAL A 69 -1.08 -8.64 -9.56
C VAL A 69 -1.28 -9.06 -11.00
N GLU A 70 -1.19 -10.36 -11.26
CA GLU A 70 -1.19 -10.90 -12.62
C GLU A 70 -2.60 -11.29 -13.07
N THR A 71 -3.51 -11.54 -12.13
CA THR A 71 -4.88 -11.98 -12.41
C THR A 71 -5.93 -11.06 -11.79
N LEU A 72 -7.12 -11.00 -12.40
CA LEU A 72 -8.23 -10.17 -11.92
C LEU A 72 -8.80 -10.69 -10.58
N ASP A 73 -8.69 -11.98 -10.31
CA ASP A 73 -9.14 -12.59 -9.05
C ASP A 73 -8.26 -12.17 -7.88
N GLU A 74 -6.94 -12.09 -8.07
CA GLU A 74 -6.01 -11.50 -7.09
C GLU A 74 -6.17 -9.99 -6.95
N ARG A 75 -6.77 -9.33 -7.96
CA ARG A 75 -7.13 -7.92 -7.80
C ARG A 75 -8.25 -7.83 -6.79
N LEU A 76 -9.33 -8.60 -6.92
CA LEU A 76 -10.58 -8.47 -6.17
C LEU A 76 -10.60 -9.07 -4.74
N ALA A 77 -9.56 -9.79 -4.33
CA ALA A 77 -9.43 -10.45 -3.02
C ALA A 77 -8.73 -9.57 -1.97
#